data_AF-A0A317MY51-F1
#
_entry.id   AF-A0A317MY51-F1
#
_cell.length_a   1.000
_cell.length_b   1.000
_cell.length_c   1.000
_cell.angle_alpha   90.00
_cell.angle_beta   90.00
_cell.angle_gamma   90.00
#
_symmetry.space_group_name_H-M   'P 1'
#
loop_
_entity.id
_entity.type
_entity.pdbx_description
1 polymer ?
#
loop_
_entity_poly.entity_id
_entity_poly.type
_entity_poly.pdbx_seq_one_letter_code
_entity_poly.pdbx_strand_id
1 'polypeptide(L)'
;MLESVRNGWYPLSATCELLYEHGVPRQLACEGDEVEADDTLAARVQTDSGLEVTVGAWQTGEDGQRLAALAVQRSGFDEVLARLARTSAATFFDRYVAAPSGKDEDFKVEAYASDFVSAMNCCGLVWDDVDKDAHEAAWRAVLEQESRKLVACDGQVAAD
;
A
#
# COMPACT_ATOMS: atom_id res chain seq x y z
N MET A 1 2.65 -7.06 18.05
CA MET A 1 2.22 -7.65 16.77
C MET A 1 2.53 -6.60 15.73
N LEU A 2 3.54 -6.83 14.88
CA LEU A 2 3.81 -5.94 13.74
C LEU A 2 2.53 -5.90 12.92
N GLU A 3 2.03 -4.70 12.60
CA GLU A 3 0.83 -4.55 11.79
C GLU A 3 1.10 -5.27 10.47
N SER A 4 0.50 -6.44 10.28
CA SER A 4 0.60 -7.17 9.03
C SER A 4 0.10 -6.21 7.95
N VAL A 5 0.96 -5.90 6.98
CA VAL A 5 0.59 -5.09 5.84
C VAL A 5 -0.70 -5.69 5.26
N ARG A 6 -1.82 -4.95 5.35
CA ARG A 6 -3.13 -5.43 4.87
C ARG A 6 -3.01 -5.79 3.39
N ASN A 7 -3.37 -7.02 3.06
CA ASN A 7 -3.32 -7.56 1.70
C ASN A 7 -4.54 -8.47 1.51
N GLY A 8 -5.27 -8.26 0.41
CA GLY A 8 -6.50 -9.01 0.09
C GLY A 8 -7.77 -8.20 0.26
N TRP A 9 -8.91 -8.88 0.16
CA TRP A 9 -10.25 -8.30 0.25
C TRP A 9 -10.72 -8.19 1.71
N TYR A 10 -11.28 -7.04 2.05
CA TYR A 10 -11.83 -6.76 3.37
C TYR A 10 -13.22 -6.14 3.26
N PRO A 11 -14.17 -6.50 4.13
CA PRO A 11 -15.50 -5.87 4.13
C PRO A 11 -15.41 -4.37 4.40
N LEU A 12 -16.04 -3.56 3.56
CA LEU A 12 -16.16 -2.10 3.74
C LEU A 12 -17.58 -1.71 4.19
N SER A 13 -18.59 -2.38 3.63
CA SER A 13 -20.00 -2.27 4.02
C SER A 13 -20.69 -3.62 3.85
N ALA A 14 -22.01 -3.66 4.07
CA ALA A 14 -22.78 -4.91 3.94
C ALA A 14 -22.80 -5.46 2.50
N THR A 15 -22.54 -4.61 1.51
CA THR A 15 -22.64 -4.94 0.08
C THR A 15 -21.35 -4.63 -0.67
N CYS A 16 -20.30 -4.14 -0.01
CA CYS A 16 -19.05 -3.76 -0.67
C CYS A 16 -17.83 -4.25 0.11
N GLU A 17 -16.83 -4.70 -0.64
CA GLU A 17 -15.50 -5.08 -0.20
C GLU A 17 -14.44 -4.17 -0.80
N LEU A 18 -13.32 -4.04 -0.09
CA LEU A 18 -12.17 -3.23 -0.44
C LEU A 18 -10.94 -4.12 -0.57
N LEU A 19 -10.30 -4.09 -1.74
CA LEU A 19 -9.01 -4.72 -1.98
C LEU A 19 -7.89 -3.81 -1.46
N TYR A 20 -7.04 -4.38 -0.60
CA TYR A 20 -5.76 -3.82 -0.25
C TYR A 20 -4.63 -4.57 -0.95
N GLU A 21 -3.69 -3.81 -1.52
CA GLU A 21 -2.37 -4.31 -1.93
C GLU A 21 -1.33 -3.52 -1.17
N HIS A 22 -0.48 -4.21 -0.42
CA HIS A 22 0.61 -3.62 0.34
C HIS A 22 0.14 -2.50 1.30
N GLY A 23 -1.04 -2.66 1.90
CA GLY A 23 -1.67 -1.69 2.78
C GLY A 23 -2.27 -0.47 2.07
N VAL A 24 -2.29 -0.45 0.74
CA VAL A 24 -2.85 0.63 -0.08
C VAL A 24 -4.20 0.15 -0.64
N PRO A 25 -5.29 0.93 -0.51
CA PRO A 25 -6.58 0.58 -1.12
C PRO A 25 -6.49 0.68 -2.65
N ARG A 26 -7.00 -0.33 -3.37
CA ARG A 26 -6.85 -0.45 -4.83
C ARG A 26 -8.14 -0.53 -5.60
N GLN A 27 -9.13 -1.22 -5.04
CA GLN A 27 -10.33 -1.56 -5.77
C GLN A 27 -11.50 -1.80 -4.83
N LEU A 28 -12.68 -1.34 -5.24
CA LEU A 28 -13.95 -1.70 -4.63
C LEU A 28 -14.59 -2.82 -5.45
N ALA A 29 -15.22 -3.75 -4.75
CA ALA A 29 -16.16 -4.70 -5.31
C ALA A 29 -17.47 -4.60 -4.55
N CYS A 30 -18.57 -4.33 -5.25
CA CYS A 30 -19.90 -4.22 -4.66
C CYS A 30 -20.87 -5.20 -5.30
N GLU A 31 -21.75 -5.77 -4.50
CA GLU A 31 -22.83 -6.65 -4.95
C GLU A 31 -24.08 -5.85 -5.31
N GLY A 32 -24.75 -6.25 -6.39
CA GLY A 32 -26.06 -5.73 -6.80
C GLY A 32 -26.01 -4.44 -7.63
N ASP A 33 -27.21 -3.96 -7.98
CA ASP A 33 -27.40 -2.80 -8.86
C ASP A 33 -27.30 -1.45 -8.12
N GLU A 34 -27.65 -1.43 -6.83
CA GLU A 34 -27.63 -0.24 -5.98
C GLU A 34 -26.28 -0.10 -5.27
N VAL A 35 -25.32 0.49 -5.97
CA VAL A 35 -24.04 0.87 -5.38
C VAL A 35 -24.22 2.17 -4.58
N GLU A 36 -23.68 2.21 -3.36
CA GLU A 36 -23.60 3.44 -2.56
C GLU A 36 -22.96 4.58 -3.38
N ALA A 37 -23.33 5.83 -3.10
CA ALA A 37 -22.72 6.96 -3.79
C ALA A 37 -21.20 6.99 -3.62
N ASP A 38 -20.47 7.32 -4.69
CA ASP A 38 -19.01 7.31 -4.73
C ASP A 38 -18.37 8.11 -3.58
N ASP A 39 -18.91 9.29 -3.26
CA ASP A 39 -18.42 10.13 -2.16
C ASP A 39 -18.55 9.44 -0.79
N THR A 40 -19.62 8.67 -0.58
CA THR A 40 -19.84 7.89 0.65
C THR A 40 -18.82 6.75 0.74
N LEU A 41 -18.58 6.04 -0.37
CA LEU A 41 -17.59 4.97 -0.43
C LEU A 41 -16.18 5.52 -0.21
N ALA A 42 -15.82 6.63 -0.86
CA ALA A 42 -14.54 7.29 -0.68
C ALA A 42 -14.31 7.71 0.79
N ALA A 43 -15.31 8.29 1.46
CA ALA A 43 -15.22 8.66 2.88
C ALA A 43 -15.03 7.44 3.80
N ARG A 44 -15.68 6.31 3.49
CA ARG A 44 -15.46 5.04 4.23
C ARG A 44 -14.06 4.52 4.01
N VAL A 45 -13.57 4.50 2.77
CA VAL A 45 -12.19 4.09 2.46
C VAL A 45 -11.19 4.99 3.19
N GLN A 46 -11.42 6.31 3.24
CA GLN A 46 -10.56 7.21 4.02
C GLN A 46 -10.58 6.89 5.51
N THR A 47 -11.75 6.58 6.06
CA THR A 47 -11.87 6.22 7.48
C THR A 47 -11.13 4.91 7.79
N ASP A 48 -11.22 3.91 6.93
CA ASP A 48 -10.58 2.60 7.15
C ASP A 48 -9.08 2.60 6.82
N SER A 49 -8.67 3.28 5.75
CA SER A 49 -7.29 3.27 5.24
C SER A 49 -6.45 4.45 5.69
N GLY A 50 -7.06 5.55 6.13
CA GLY A 50 -6.41 6.85 6.34
C GLY A 50 -6.02 7.59 5.07
N LEU A 51 -6.34 7.06 3.88
CA LEU A 51 -5.99 7.65 2.57
C LEU A 51 -7.23 8.23 1.89
N GLU A 52 -7.12 9.47 1.43
CA GLU A 52 -8.12 10.08 0.56
C GLU A 52 -8.06 9.43 -0.82
N VAL A 53 -9.22 9.02 -1.34
CA VAL A 53 -9.32 8.33 -2.63
C VAL A 53 -10.40 8.94 -3.53
N THR A 54 -10.27 8.70 -4.83
CA THR A 54 -11.33 8.89 -5.82
C THR A 54 -11.78 7.52 -6.33
N VAL A 55 -13.09 7.33 -6.42
CA VAL A 55 -13.68 6.13 -7.03
C VAL A 55 -13.69 6.31 -8.55
N GLY A 56 -13.08 5.35 -9.25
CA GLY A 56 -13.04 5.31 -10.70
C GLY A 56 -14.37 4.86 -11.32
N ALA A 57 -14.39 4.76 -12.65
CA ALA A 57 -15.57 4.28 -13.36
C ALA A 57 -15.92 2.83 -12.95
N TRP A 58 -17.19 2.61 -12.63
CA TRP A 58 -17.72 1.28 -12.34
C TRP A 58 -17.76 0.40 -13.59
N GLN A 59 -17.34 -0.84 -13.42
CA GLN A 59 -17.32 -1.89 -14.43
C GLN A 59 -18.06 -3.11 -13.92
N THR A 60 -18.63 -3.91 -14.82
CA THR A 60 -19.22 -5.20 -14.46
C THR A 60 -18.09 -6.21 -14.21
N GLY A 61 -18.06 -6.77 -13.01
CA GLY A 61 -17.19 -7.87 -12.61
C GLY A 61 -17.83 -9.24 -12.86
N GLU A 62 -17.20 -10.28 -12.31
CA GLU A 62 -17.74 -11.63 -12.33
C GLU A 62 -18.99 -11.74 -11.44
N ASP A 63 -19.87 -12.69 -11.76
CA ASP A 63 -21.08 -13.01 -10.97
C ASP A 63 -22.02 -11.83 -10.66
N GLY A 64 -22.01 -10.80 -11.50
CA GLY A 64 -22.87 -9.63 -11.36
C GLY A 64 -22.36 -8.59 -10.34
N GLN A 65 -21.13 -8.75 -9.84
CA GLN A 65 -20.49 -7.72 -9.03
C GLN A 65 -20.18 -6.47 -9.86
N ARG A 66 -20.08 -5.33 -9.19
CA ARG A 66 -19.61 -4.07 -9.76
C ARG A 66 -18.24 -3.74 -9.17
N LEU A 67 -17.29 -3.44 -10.04
CA LEU A 67 -15.90 -3.18 -9.67
C LEU A 67 -15.55 -1.73 -10.00
N ALA A 68 -14.83 -1.05 -9.11
CA ALA A 68 -14.26 0.26 -9.39
C ALA A 68 -12.83 0.35 -8.87
N ALA A 69 -11.90 0.79 -9.71
CA ALA A 69 -10.55 1.10 -9.29
C ALA A 69 -10.54 2.33 -8.37
N LEU A 70 -9.61 2.37 -7.43
CA LEU A 70 -9.37 3.51 -6.55
C LEU A 70 -8.07 4.20 -6.93
N ALA A 71 -8.10 5.53 -6.98
CA ALA A 71 -6.92 6.37 -7.06
C ALA A 71 -6.75 7.14 -5.75
N VAL A 72 -5.58 7.06 -5.14
CA VAL A 72 -5.24 7.85 -3.95
C VAL A 72 -4.99 9.29 -4.37
N GLN A 73 -5.45 10.27 -3.58
CA GLN A 73 -5.16 11.67 -3.85
C GLN A 73 -3.65 11.93 -3.79
N ARG A 74 -3.16 12.92 -4.56
CA ARG A 74 -1.73 13.29 -4.60
C ARG A 74 -1.14 13.53 -3.21
N SER A 75 -1.92 14.11 -2.29
CA SER A 75 -1.53 14.36 -0.89
C SER A 75 -1.13 13.09 -0.11
N GLY A 76 -1.57 11.91 -0.55
CA GLY A 76 -1.27 10.62 0.06
C GLY A 76 0.00 9.94 -0.46
N PHE A 77 0.71 10.53 -1.43
CA PHE A 77 1.84 9.89 -2.11
C PHE A 77 2.92 9.38 -1.14
N ASP A 78 3.35 10.23 -0.20
CA ASP A 78 4.40 9.85 0.77
C ASP A 78 3.96 8.72 1.70
N GLU A 79 2.69 8.69 2.10
CA GLU A 79 2.17 7.61 2.95
C GLU A 79 2.04 6.30 2.15
N VAL A 80 1.62 6.35 0.88
CA VAL A 80 1.63 5.19 -0.02
C VAL A 80 3.05 4.65 -0.17
N LEU A 81 4.02 5.52 -0.45
CA LEU A 81 5.41 5.14 -0.61
C LEU A 81 5.99 4.55 0.69
N ALA A 82 5.62 5.08 1.86
CA ALA A 82 6.01 4.53 3.14
C ALA A 82 5.42 3.12 3.40
N ARG A 83 4.17 2.86 3.00
CA ARG A 83 3.55 1.53 3.10
C ARG A 83 4.24 0.50 2.20
N LEU A 84 4.62 0.91 1.00
CA LEU A 84 5.41 0.08 0.08
C LEU A 84 6.80 -0.20 0.65
N ALA A 85 7.47 0.81 1.24
CA ALA A 85 8.75 0.62 1.93
C ALA A 85 8.67 -0.42 3.06
N ARG A 86 7.60 -0.39 3.86
CA ARG A 86 7.34 -1.40 4.92
C ARG A 86 7.18 -2.80 4.32
N THR A 87 6.51 -2.91 3.18
CA THR A 87 6.33 -4.18 2.45
C THR A 87 7.66 -4.70 1.90
N SER A 88 8.47 -3.82 1.29
CA SER A 88 9.81 -4.14 0.81
C SER A 88 10.72 -4.60 1.96
N ALA A 89 10.60 -3.97 3.14
CA ALA A 89 11.31 -4.40 4.34
C ALA A 89 10.89 -5.81 4.80
N ALA A 90 9.59 -6.09 4.83
CA ALA A 90 9.07 -7.43 5.15
C ALA A 90 9.53 -8.48 4.13
N THR A 91 9.47 -8.17 2.83
CA THR A 91 9.92 -9.08 1.76
C THR A 91 11.40 -9.41 1.88
N PHE A 92 12.24 -8.43 2.18
CA PHE A 92 13.66 -8.67 2.41
C PHE A 92 13.89 -9.54 3.65
N PHE A 93 13.20 -9.22 4.75
CA PHE A 93 13.30 -9.98 5.99
C PHE A 93 12.85 -11.43 5.80
N ASP A 94 11.72 -11.69 5.15
CA ASP A 94 11.22 -13.04 4.90
C ASP A 94 12.23 -13.89 4.10
N ARG A 95 13.00 -13.26 3.22
CA ARG A 95 13.99 -13.93 2.38
C ARG A 95 15.34 -14.16 3.07
N TYR A 96 15.79 -13.19 3.86
CA TYR A 96 17.17 -13.17 4.37
C TYR A 96 17.27 -13.22 5.90
N VAL A 97 16.15 -13.08 6.61
CA VAL A 97 16.03 -13.02 8.08
C VAL A 97 17.01 -11.99 8.67
N ALA A 98 17.16 -10.87 7.98
CA ALA A 98 18.11 -9.82 8.29
C ALA A 98 17.58 -8.45 7.82
N ALA A 99 18.17 -7.38 8.34
CA ALA A 99 17.93 -6.04 7.83
C ALA A 99 18.88 -5.73 6.66
N PRO A 100 18.43 -4.99 5.62
CA PRO A 100 19.31 -4.52 4.56
C PRO A 100 20.50 -3.74 5.12
N SER A 101 21.69 -4.07 4.67
CA SER A 101 22.94 -3.40 5.03
C SER A 101 23.41 -2.46 3.91
N GLY A 102 24.56 -1.81 4.11
CA GLY A 102 25.21 -1.02 3.05
C GLY A 102 25.76 -1.86 1.88
N LYS A 103 25.75 -3.19 1.98
CA LYS A 103 26.13 -4.10 0.87
C LYS A 103 24.94 -4.46 -0.02
N ASP A 104 23.72 -4.16 0.41
CA ASP A 104 22.48 -4.53 -0.26
C ASP A 104 21.92 -3.36 -1.08
N GLU A 105 22.80 -2.50 -1.61
CA GLU A 105 22.37 -1.30 -2.36
C GLU A 105 21.66 -1.63 -3.66
N ASP A 106 22.03 -2.71 -4.35
CA ASP A 106 21.32 -3.16 -5.56
C ASP A 106 19.85 -3.44 -5.24
N PHE A 107 19.58 -4.13 -4.14
CA PHE A 107 18.21 -4.36 -3.66
C PHE A 107 17.49 -3.04 -3.36
N LYS A 108 18.12 -2.12 -2.62
CA LYS A 108 17.47 -0.85 -2.25
C LYS A 108 17.13 0.00 -3.47
N VAL A 109 18.02 0.04 -4.47
CA VAL A 109 17.81 0.78 -5.72
C VAL A 109 16.65 0.17 -6.52
N GLU A 110 16.64 -1.14 -6.69
CA GLU A 110 15.57 -1.85 -7.43
C GLU A 110 14.21 -1.75 -6.72
N ALA A 111 14.19 -1.98 -5.40
CA ALA A 111 12.99 -1.89 -4.60
C ALA A 111 12.42 -0.47 -4.58
N TYR A 112 13.27 0.56 -4.42
CA TYR A 112 12.82 1.94 -4.48
C TYR A 112 12.20 2.28 -5.84
N ALA A 113 12.84 1.89 -6.94
CA ALA A 113 12.32 2.16 -8.28
C ALA A 113 10.93 1.51 -8.49
N SER A 114 10.77 0.26 -8.04
CA SER A 114 9.49 -0.46 -8.11
C SER A 114 8.41 0.22 -7.24
N ASP A 115 8.75 0.56 -6.00
CA ASP A 115 7.83 1.17 -5.05
C ASP A 115 7.41 2.58 -5.49
N PHE A 116 8.35 3.37 -6.01
CA PHE A 116 8.07 4.72 -6.50
C PHE A 116 7.13 4.71 -7.71
N VAL A 117 7.36 3.82 -8.68
CA VAL A 117 6.46 3.64 -9.83
C VAL A 117 5.09 3.17 -9.38
N SER A 118 5.03 2.24 -8.43
CA SER A 118 3.76 1.76 -7.88
C SER A 118 3.00 2.87 -7.15
N ALA A 119 3.68 3.70 -6.36
CA ALA A 119 3.09 4.84 -5.67
C ALA A 119 2.54 5.88 -6.65
N MET A 120 3.28 6.21 -7.73
CA MET A 120 2.79 7.10 -8.78
C MET A 120 1.53 6.54 -9.44
N ASN A 121 1.52 5.25 -9.78
CA ASN A 121 0.36 4.59 -10.37
C ASN A 121 -0.85 4.60 -9.43
N CYS A 122 -0.65 4.36 -8.12
CA CYS A 122 -1.71 4.46 -7.12
C CYS A 122 -2.30 5.88 -7.03
N CYS A 123 -1.47 6.90 -7.23
CA CYS A 123 -1.85 8.29 -7.07
C CYS A 123 -2.23 9.00 -8.39
N GLY A 124 -2.23 8.27 -9.52
CA GLY A 124 -2.48 8.85 -10.85
C GLY A 124 -1.49 9.95 -11.25
N LEU A 125 -0.24 9.86 -10.78
CA LEU A 125 0.81 10.85 -11.04
C LEU A 125 1.66 10.46 -12.25
N VAL A 126 2.21 11.47 -12.92
CA VAL A 126 3.22 11.27 -13.97
C VAL A 126 4.62 11.64 -13.47
N TRP A 127 5.66 11.25 -14.19
CA TRP A 127 7.06 11.43 -13.74
C TRP A 127 7.41 12.89 -13.40
N ASP A 128 6.84 13.85 -14.12
CA ASP A 128 7.12 15.28 -13.92
C ASP A 128 6.45 15.88 -12.67
N ASP A 129 5.62 15.09 -11.96
CA ASP A 129 4.83 15.54 -10.81
C ASP A 129 5.55 15.44 -9.45
N VAL A 130 6.68 14.73 -9.39
CA VAL A 130 7.30 14.30 -8.13
C VAL A 130 8.81 14.47 -8.15
N ASP A 131 9.35 14.95 -7.02
CA ASP A 131 10.79 15.08 -6.80
C ASP A 131 11.36 13.76 -6.26
N LYS A 132 11.84 12.92 -7.19
CA LYS A 132 12.37 11.59 -6.87
C LYS A 132 13.42 11.62 -5.75
N ASP A 133 14.31 12.62 -5.74
CA ASP A 133 15.44 12.63 -4.81
C ASP A 133 14.96 12.94 -3.38
N ALA A 134 13.94 13.79 -3.25
CA ALA A 134 13.31 14.09 -1.97
C ALA A 134 12.61 12.87 -1.36
N HIS A 135 11.96 12.05 -2.19
CA HIS A 135 11.19 10.89 -1.74
C HIS A 135 12.07 9.66 -1.43
N GLU A 136 13.23 9.51 -2.08
CA GLU A 136 14.12 8.36 -1.86
C GLU A 136 14.66 8.30 -0.43
N ALA A 137 15.09 9.44 0.11
CA ALA A 137 15.65 9.51 1.46
C ALA A 137 14.61 9.10 2.52
N ALA A 138 13.36 9.55 2.36
CA ALA A 138 12.25 9.19 3.26
C ALA A 138 11.91 7.70 3.16
N TRP A 139 11.79 7.17 1.93
CA TRP A 139 11.54 5.75 1.69
C TRP A 139 12.62 4.87 2.34
N ARG A 140 13.91 5.21 2.15
CA ARG A 140 15.04 4.47 2.74
C ARG A 140 14.98 4.47 4.27
N ALA A 141 14.65 5.60 4.88
CA ALA A 141 14.52 5.70 6.33
C ALA A 141 13.43 4.76 6.86
N VAL A 142 12.27 4.67 6.18
CA VAL A 142 11.19 3.76 6.55
C VAL A 142 11.61 2.30 6.38
N LEU A 143 12.22 1.94 5.24
CA LEU A 143 12.73 0.60 4.97
C LEU A 143 13.67 0.13 6.10
N GLU A 144 14.70 0.93 6.41
CA GLU A 144 15.70 0.58 7.41
C GLU A 144 15.14 0.52 8.84
N GLN A 145 14.21 1.41 9.16
CA GLN A 145 13.54 1.39 10.46
C GLN A 145 12.70 0.11 10.60
N GLU A 146 11.93 -0.25 9.58
CA GLU A 146 11.01 -1.38 9.66
C GLU A 146 11.74 -2.72 9.63
N SER A 147 12.77 -2.86 8.79
CA SER A 147 13.62 -4.05 8.80
C SER A 147 14.31 -4.27 10.16
N ARG A 148 14.73 -3.20 10.85
CA ARG A 148 15.30 -3.31 12.20
C ARG A 148 14.29 -3.80 13.23
N LYS A 149 13.03 -3.34 13.15
CA LYS A 149 11.96 -3.83 14.03
C LYS A 149 11.67 -5.31 13.79
N LEU A 150 11.59 -5.74 12.52
CA LEU A 150 11.36 -7.14 12.15
C LEU A 150 12.42 -8.07 12.75
N VAL A 151 13.70 -7.72 12.59
CA VAL A 151 14.81 -8.47 13.19
C VAL A 151 14.74 -8.49 14.73
N ALA A 152 14.43 -7.35 15.36
CA ALA A 152 14.34 -7.27 16.82
C ALA A 152 13.19 -8.12 17.38
N CYS A 153 12.04 -8.17 16.70
CA CYS A 153 10.91 -8.99 17.10
C CYS A 153 11.20 -10.50 16.94
N ASP A 154 11.89 -10.91 15.87
CA ASP A 154 12.31 -12.31 15.69
C ASP A 154 13.30 -12.77 16.76
N GLY A 155 14.28 -11.91 17.07
CA GLY A 155 15.24 -12.17 18.15
C GLY A 155 14.61 -12.26 19.54
N GLN A 156 13.43 -11.67 19.75
CA GLN A 156 12.65 -11.83 20.98
C GLN A 156 11.88 -13.16 21.00
N VAL A 157 11.32 -13.60 19.87
CA VAL A 157 10.60 -14.89 19.77
C VAL A 157 11.56 -16.08 19.89
N ALA A 158 12.81 -15.95 19.46
CA ALA A 158 13.82 -16.99 19.61
C ALA A 158 14.43 -17.10 21.02
N ALA A 159 14.16 -16.15 21.92
CA ALA A 159 14.74 -16.07 23.25
C ALA A 159 13.80 -16.57 24.38
N ASP A 160 12.55 -16.90 24.06
CA ASP A 160 11.54 -17.50 24.95
C ASP A 160 11.40 -19.01 24.71
#